data_AF-A0A914RGY1-F1
#
_entry.id   AF-A0A914RGY1-F1
#
_cell.length_a   1.000
_cell.length_b   1.000
_cell.length_c   1.000
_cell.angle_alpha   90.00
_cell.angle_beta   90.00
_cell.angle_gamma   90.00
#
_symmetry.space_group_name_H-M   'P 1'
#
loop_
_entity.id
_entity.type
_entity.pdbx_description
1 polymer ?
#
loop_
_entity_poly.entity_id
_entity_poly.type
_entity_poly.pdbx_seq_one_letter_code
_entity_poly.pdbx_strand_id
1 'polypeptide(L)'
;MTNYTTLVSLDLDTLVKHDISALFRCGSFCASMRHSDKFNAGVMVLKPNKTVFDDMSKKYSILPSYDGGDQGFMNSYFANTKYASMFNPDDMNWPNESNSIHTLSMAYNYDVGAYYLQSRLLIEPKIIHYTMGPTKPWIWWTYPMFDLNWEWYRLRVEVERLDGDSSEGLRVFFTESLIALFLLLLYKVG
;
A
#
# COMPACT_ATOMS: atom_id res chain seq x y z
N MET A 1 -14.80 11.10 -9.28
CA MET A 1 -13.65 11.73 -8.60
C MET A 1 -12.91 12.77 -9.48
N THR A 2 -13.43 13.15 -10.65
CA THR A 2 -12.81 14.19 -11.52
C THR A 2 -12.88 15.61 -10.94
N ASN A 3 -13.55 15.78 -9.80
CA ASN A 3 -13.57 17.01 -9.02
C ASN A 3 -12.29 17.22 -8.19
N TYR A 4 -11.43 16.21 -8.07
CA TYR A 4 -10.13 16.31 -7.41
C TYR A 4 -9.02 16.51 -8.43
N THR A 5 -8.03 17.33 -8.08
CA THR A 5 -6.86 17.62 -8.93
C THR A 5 -5.85 16.48 -8.92
N THR A 6 -5.62 15.91 -7.73
CA THR A 6 -4.68 14.81 -7.49
C THR A 6 -5.27 13.90 -6.43
N LEU A 7 -5.08 12.59 -6.59
CA LEU A 7 -5.43 11.56 -5.64
C LEU A 7 -4.14 10.84 -5.21
N VAL A 8 -4.04 10.51 -3.93
CA VAL A 8 -3.06 9.54 -3.42
C VAL A 8 -3.85 8.31 -3.03
N SER A 9 -3.70 7.23 -3.78
CA SER A 9 -4.31 5.93 -3.52
C SER A 9 -3.36 5.10 -2.66
N LEU A 10 -3.90 4.53 -1.58
CA LEU A 10 -3.20 3.69 -0.62
C LEU A 10 -3.98 2.40 -0.44
N ASP A 11 -3.30 1.25 -0.48
CA ASP A 11 -3.92 -0.04 -0.16
C ASP A 11 -4.28 -0.10 1.33
N LEU A 12 -5.29 -0.92 1.64
CA LEU A 12 -5.83 -1.07 3.00
C LEU A 12 -4.86 -1.69 4.01
N ASP A 13 -3.74 -2.22 3.54
CA ASP A 13 -2.65 -2.80 4.34
C ASP A 13 -1.38 -1.94 4.26
N THR A 14 -1.57 -0.63 4.09
CA THR A 14 -0.52 0.39 4.23
C THR A 14 -0.67 1.20 5.50
N LEU A 15 0.44 1.70 6.03
CA LEU A 15 0.50 2.48 7.26
C LEU A 15 1.40 3.71 7.04
N VAL A 16 0.79 4.89 7.12
CA VAL A 16 1.48 6.17 6.97
C VAL A 16 2.14 6.55 8.29
N LYS A 17 3.46 6.70 8.29
CA LYS A 17 4.27 7.05 9.47
C LYS A 17 4.61 8.54 9.57
N HIS A 18 4.77 9.19 8.41
CA HIS A 18 5.22 10.57 8.30
C HIS A 18 4.37 11.32 7.28
N ASP A 19 4.51 12.65 7.26
CA ASP A 19 3.81 13.46 6.27
C ASP A 19 4.15 13.04 4.83
N ILE A 20 3.10 12.85 4.04
CA ILE A 20 3.15 12.44 2.64
C ILE A 20 2.56 13.52 1.72
N SER A 21 2.31 14.73 2.24
CA SER A 21 1.75 15.85 1.47
C SER A 21 2.55 16.19 0.19
N ALA A 22 3.86 15.92 0.19
CA ALA A 22 4.70 16.10 -0.99
C ALA A 22 4.23 15.28 -2.20
N LEU A 23 3.59 14.11 -2.00
CA LEU A 23 3.10 13.26 -3.08
C LEU A 23 2.07 13.97 -3.98
N PHE A 24 1.32 14.95 -3.46
CA PHE A 24 0.34 15.71 -4.25
C PHE A 24 0.97 16.56 -5.36
N ARG A 25 2.29 16.76 -5.34
CA ARG A 25 3.06 17.48 -6.37
C ARG A 25 3.77 16.56 -7.37
N CYS A 26 3.64 15.25 -7.23
CA CYS A 26 4.49 14.32 -7.99
C CYS A 26 4.28 14.38 -9.50
N GLY A 27 3.03 14.37 -9.97
CA GLY A 27 2.68 14.38 -11.38
C GLY A 27 1.30 13.76 -11.65
N SER A 28 1.09 13.27 -12.86
CA SER A 28 -0.17 12.65 -13.29
C SER A 28 -0.30 11.16 -12.95
N PHE A 29 0.83 10.47 -12.88
CA PHE A 29 0.93 9.09 -12.38
C PHE A 29 2.27 8.92 -11.70
N CYS A 30 2.26 8.46 -10.44
CA CYS A 30 3.49 8.07 -9.76
C CYS A 30 3.30 6.80 -8.96
N ALA A 31 4.31 5.92 -8.98
CA ALA A 31 4.31 4.69 -8.20
C ALA A 31 5.74 4.31 -7.79
N SER A 32 5.88 3.53 -6.72
CA SER A 32 7.18 3.03 -6.29
C SER A 32 7.56 1.77 -7.05
N MET A 33 8.77 1.73 -7.59
CA MET A 33 9.31 0.52 -8.22
C MET A 33 9.56 -0.55 -7.15
N ARG A 34 9.14 -1.80 -7.41
CA ARG A 34 9.39 -2.96 -6.54
C ARG A 34 10.49 -3.85 -7.11
N HIS A 35 10.44 -4.05 -8.42
CA HIS A 35 11.49 -4.68 -9.22
C HIS A 35 11.91 -3.70 -10.32
N SER A 36 13.05 -3.95 -10.97
CA SER A 36 13.60 -3.02 -11.97
C SER A 36 12.64 -2.73 -13.14
N ASP A 37 11.67 -3.61 -13.39
CA ASP A 37 10.70 -3.50 -14.48
C ASP A 37 9.26 -3.22 -14.02
N LYS A 38 8.95 -3.37 -12.72
CA LYS A 38 7.58 -3.33 -12.19
C LYS A 38 7.45 -2.48 -10.94
N PHE A 39 6.41 -1.67 -10.89
CA PHE A 39 6.00 -0.95 -9.69
C PHE A 39 4.99 -1.74 -8.86
N ASN A 40 4.90 -1.40 -7.57
CA ASN A 40 3.85 -1.87 -6.68
C ASN A 40 2.67 -0.89 -6.71
N ALA A 41 1.46 -1.41 -6.93
CA ALA A 41 0.26 -0.60 -7.10
C ALA A 41 -0.37 -0.12 -5.77
N GLY A 42 0.13 -0.58 -4.62
CA GLY A 42 -0.49 -0.25 -3.34
C GLY A 42 -0.23 1.16 -2.81
N VAL A 43 0.67 1.91 -3.47
CA VAL A 43 0.78 3.37 -3.29
C VAL A 43 0.94 4.02 -4.65
N MET A 44 -0.04 4.84 -5.03
CA MET A 44 -0.04 5.54 -6.31
C MET A 44 -0.49 6.98 -6.15
N VAL A 45 0.17 7.89 -6.88
CA VAL A 45 -0.35 9.24 -7.15
C VAL A 45 -1.04 9.20 -8.49
N LEU A 46 -2.29 9.67 -8.55
CA LEU A 46 -3.11 9.65 -9.75
C LEU A 46 -3.72 11.03 -9.99
N LYS A 47 -3.70 11.48 -11.23
CA LYS A 47 -4.54 12.60 -11.66
C LYS A 47 -5.84 12.07 -12.26
N PRO A 48 -7.01 12.37 -11.66
CA PRO A 48 -8.29 11.99 -12.23
C PRO A 48 -8.47 12.54 -13.65
N ASN A 49 -8.64 11.65 -14.63
CA ASN A 49 -8.86 12.03 -16.02
C ASN A 49 -9.82 11.03 -16.67
N LYS A 50 -10.97 11.52 -17.13
CA LYS A 50 -12.01 10.69 -17.74
C LYS A 50 -11.50 9.96 -18.99
N THR A 51 -10.72 10.64 -19.83
CA THR A 51 -10.14 10.04 -21.04
C THR A 51 -9.23 8.87 -20.70
N VAL A 52 -8.40 9.01 -19.66
CA VAL A 52 -7.51 7.93 -19.19
C VAL A 52 -8.33 6.78 -18.62
N PHE A 53 -9.34 7.04 -17.81
CA PHE A 53 -10.21 6.00 -17.26
C PHE A 53 -10.96 5.21 -18.34
N ASP A 54 -11.51 5.91 -19.33
CA ASP A 54 -12.23 5.28 -20.45
C ASP A 54 -11.28 4.43 -21.31
N ASP A 55 -10.03 4.85 -21.50
CA ASP A 55 -8.99 4.08 -22.20
C ASP A 55 -8.53 2.85 -21.38
N MET A 56 -8.29 3.01 -20.08
CA MET A 56 -8.00 1.90 -19.16
C MET A 56 -9.10 0.84 -19.21
N SER A 57 -10.37 1.27 -19.14
CA SER A 57 -11.52 0.36 -19.17
C SER A 57 -11.60 -0.46 -20.46
N LYS A 58 -11.31 0.15 -21.62
CA LYS A 58 -11.25 -0.56 -22.91
C LYS A 58 -10.09 -1.54 -22.99
N LYS A 59 -8.97 -1.22 -22.35
CA LYS A 59 -7.75 -2.05 -22.37
C LYS A 59 -7.74 -3.14 -21.30
N TYR A 60 -8.62 -3.08 -20.30
CA TYR A 60 -8.66 -4.03 -19.19
C TYR A 60 -8.72 -5.50 -19.63
N SER A 61 -9.53 -5.82 -20.65
CA SER A 61 -9.65 -7.18 -21.18
C SER A 61 -8.64 -7.52 -22.29
N ILE A 62 -7.75 -6.58 -22.64
CA ILE A 62 -6.84 -6.68 -23.79
C ILE A 62 -5.39 -6.78 -23.33
N LEU A 63 -5.00 -5.92 -22.38
CA LEU A 63 -3.64 -5.92 -21.86
C LEU A 63 -3.41 -7.15 -20.95
N PRO A 64 -2.21 -7.74 -21.00
CA PRO A 64 -1.89 -8.84 -20.09
C PRO A 64 -1.86 -8.34 -18.65
N SER A 65 -2.23 -9.20 -17.70
CA SER A 65 -2.01 -9.00 -16.27
C SER A 65 -1.33 -10.24 -15.70
N TYR A 66 -0.12 -10.08 -15.16
CA TYR A 66 0.69 -11.22 -14.72
C TYR A 66 0.19 -11.85 -13.41
N ASP A 67 -0.58 -11.11 -12.62
CA ASP A 67 -1.20 -11.60 -11.37
C ASP A 67 -2.72 -11.77 -11.51
N GLY A 68 -3.28 -11.47 -12.69
CA GLY A 68 -4.72 -11.50 -12.94
C GLY A 68 -5.49 -10.40 -12.19
N GLY A 69 -4.79 -9.47 -11.53
CA GLY A 69 -5.36 -8.40 -10.73
C GLY A 69 -5.04 -7.01 -11.28
N ASP A 70 -5.29 -6.02 -10.43
CA ASP A 70 -5.05 -4.60 -10.68
C ASP A 70 -3.55 -4.31 -10.85
N GLN A 71 -2.69 -4.85 -9.99
CA GLN A 71 -1.26 -4.56 -10.03
C GLN A 71 -0.64 -4.98 -11.37
N GLY A 72 -0.96 -6.18 -11.88
CA GLY A 72 -0.49 -6.63 -13.18
C GLY A 72 -1.02 -5.76 -14.33
N PHE A 73 -2.30 -5.44 -14.32
CA PHE A 73 -2.92 -4.58 -15.33
C PHE A 73 -2.29 -3.17 -15.33
N MET A 74 -2.13 -2.56 -14.15
CA MET A 74 -1.57 -1.22 -14.00
C MET A 74 -0.14 -1.17 -14.51
N ASN A 75 0.69 -2.19 -14.22
CA ASN A 75 2.04 -2.30 -14.76
C ASN A 75 2.06 -2.38 -16.29
N SER A 76 1.10 -3.09 -16.90
CA SER A 76 0.98 -3.18 -18.35
C SER A 76 0.46 -1.89 -18.98
N TYR A 77 -0.49 -1.19 -18.34
CA TYR A 77 -1.02 0.08 -18.85
C TYR A 77 0.00 1.22 -18.72
N PHE A 78 0.68 1.33 -17.57
CA PHE A 78 1.72 2.33 -17.30
C PHE A 78 3.14 1.76 -17.48
N ALA A 79 3.35 0.99 -18.55
CA ALA A 79 4.61 0.26 -18.80
C ALA A 79 5.86 1.15 -18.90
N ASN A 80 5.69 2.44 -19.19
CA ASN A 80 6.78 3.40 -19.30
C ASN A 80 7.27 3.95 -17.94
N THR A 81 6.59 3.62 -16.83
CA THR A 81 6.96 4.10 -15.48
C THR A 81 8.40 3.74 -15.11
N LYS A 82 8.90 2.58 -15.55
CA LYS A 82 10.29 2.15 -15.33
C LYS A 82 11.36 3.07 -15.94
N TYR A 83 10.99 3.89 -16.93
CA TYR A 83 11.90 4.86 -17.56
C TYR A 83 11.74 6.27 -17.03
N ALA A 84 10.77 6.48 -16.13
CA ALA A 84 10.46 7.79 -15.60
C ALA A 84 11.47 8.23 -14.53
N SER A 85 11.73 9.54 -14.47
CA SER A 85 12.59 10.10 -13.42
C SER A 85 11.96 9.93 -12.04
N MET A 86 12.80 9.79 -11.02
CA MET A 86 12.35 9.69 -9.64
C MET A 86 11.92 11.06 -9.12
N PHE A 87 10.75 11.11 -8.47
CA PHE A 87 10.22 12.29 -7.81
C PHE A 87 11.14 12.75 -6.68
N ASN A 88 11.51 14.04 -6.72
CA ASN A 88 12.25 14.68 -5.64
C ASN A 88 11.31 15.58 -4.80
N PRO A 89 10.96 15.18 -3.57
CA PRO A 89 10.08 15.98 -2.72
C PRO A 89 10.72 17.30 -2.26
N ASP A 90 12.05 17.39 -2.22
CA ASP A 90 12.78 18.57 -1.75
C ASP A 90 12.99 19.62 -2.85
N ASP A 91 12.68 19.26 -4.10
CA ASP A 91 12.69 20.21 -5.21
C ASP A 91 11.44 21.10 -5.16
N MET A 92 11.64 22.36 -4.77
CA MET A 92 10.57 23.38 -4.74
C MET A 92 10.11 23.77 -6.14
N ASN A 93 10.95 23.59 -7.16
CA ASN A 93 10.66 23.90 -8.56
C ASN A 93 10.29 22.65 -9.35
N TRP A 94 9.92 21.56 -8.67
CA TRP A 94 9.53 20.30 -9.31
C TRP A 94 8.50 20.58 -10.41
N PRO A 95 8.75 20.14 -11.66
CA PRO A 95 7.86 20.39 -12.77
C PRO A 95 6.53 19.65 -12.53
N ASN A 96 5.53 20.38 -12.03
CA ASN A 96 4.18 19.88 -11.85
C ASN A 96 3.44 19.89 -13.19
N GLU A 97 4.04 19.25 -14.19
CA GLU A 97 3.41 19.09 -15.50
C GLU A 97 2.21 18.18 -15.36
N SER A 98 1.07 18.63 -15.90
CA SER A 98 -0.22 17.98 -15.72
C SER A 98 -0.29 16.53 -16.18
N ASN A 99 0.65 16.08 -17.00
CA ASN A 99 0.69 14.78 -17.67
C ASN A 99 2.04 14.05 -17.51
N SER A 100 2.86 14.43 -16.52
CA SER A 100 4.14 13.74 -16.28
C SER A 100 3.95 12.44 -15.49
N ILE A 101 4.81 11.46 -15.74
CA ILE A 101 4.89 10.19 -15.01
C ILE A 101 6.23 10.17 -14.28
N HIS A 102 6.25 9.74 -13.02
CA HIS A 102 7.46 9.66 -12.20
C HIS A 102 7.50 8.40 -11.34
N THR A 103 8.69 7.98 -10.94
CA THR A 103 8.86 6.93 -9.92
C THR A 103 8.90 7.54 -8.53
N LEU A 104 8.43 6.80 -7.52
CA LEU A 104 8.55 7.18 -6.11
C LEU A 104 9.74 6.46 -5.47
N SER A 105 10.37 7.13 -4.50
CA SER A 105 11.30 6.46 -3.59
C SER A 105 10.61 5.33 -2.83
N MET A 106 11.34 4.25 -2.57
CA MET A 106 10.88 3.10 -1.78
C MET A 106 10.39 3.50 -0.38
N ALA A 107 10.82 4.66 0.14
CA ALA A 107 10.31 5.20 1.41
C ALA A 107 8.77 5.41 1.40
N TYR A 108 8.18 5.71 0.24
CA TYR A 108 6.74 5.94 0.10
C TYR A 108 5.93 4.66 -0.13
N ASN A 109 6.55 3.50 -0.32
CA ASN A 109 5.87 2.22 -0.45
C ASN A 109 6.81 1.11 0.05
N TYR A 110 7.11 1.16 1.34
CA TYR A 110 8.17 0.35 1.92
C TYR A 110 7.68 -1.06 2.23
N ASP A 111 8.13 -2.03 1.42
CA ASP A 111 7.74 -3.44 1.52
C ASP A 111 8.26 -4.07 2.83
N VAL A 112 7.34 -4.62 3.63
CA VAL A 112 7.68 -5.28 4.91
C VAL A 112 8.57 -6.51 4.71
N GLY A 113 8.48 -7.21 3.57
CA GLY A 113 9.42 -8.28 3.23
C GLY A 113 10.84 -7.75 3.08
N ALA A 114 11.02 -6.58 2.44
CA ALA A 114 12.34 -5.94 2.34
C ALA A 114 12.88 -5.55 3.72
N TYR A 115 12.04 -5.04 4.64
CA TYR A 115 12.43 -4.74 6.01
C TYR A 115 13.10 -5.93 6.72
N TYR A 116 12.49 -7.12 6.62
CA TYR A 116 12.98 -8.31 7.32
C TYR A 116 14.08 -9.06 6.56
N LEU A 117 14.11 -9.00 5.23
CA LEU A 117 15.03 -9.79 4.39
C LEU A 117 16.30 -9.04 3.97
N GLN A 118 16.27 -7.70 3.87
CA GLN A 118 17.33 -6.91 3.22
C GLN A 118 18.00 -5.86 4.14
N SER A 119 17.78 -5.98 5.45
CA SER A 119 18.31 -5.13 6.55
C SER A 119 17.51 -3.87 6.87
N ARG A 120 17.37 -3.61 8.18
CA ARG A 120 16.49 -2.61 8.80
C ARG A 120 16.94 -1.14 8.64
N LEU A 121 18.10 -0.86 8.03
CA LEU A 121 18.86 0.38 8.29
C LEU A 121 19.07 1.31 7.08
N LEU A 122 18.52 0.99 5.89
CA LEU A 122 18.89 1.74 4.68
C LEU A 122 18.04 2.98 4.41
N ILE A 123 16.75 2.97 4.75
CA ILE A 123 15.80 4.04 4.43
C ILE A 123 14.75 4.12 5.53
N GLU A 124 14.47 5.33 6.02
CA GLU A 124 13.34 5.57 6.93
C GLU A 124 12.01 5.55 6.14
N PRO A 125 11.08 4.64 6.46
CA PRO A 125 9.84 4.51 5.71
C PRO A 125 8.85 5.63 6.06
N LYS A 126 8.34 6.33 5.04
CA LYS A 126 7.19 7.24 5.17
C LYS A 126 5.87 6.49 5.16
N ILE A 127 5.79 5.41 4.38
CA ILE A 127 4.65 4.50 4.34
C ILE A 127 5.19 3.06 4.40
N ILE A 128 4.71 2.28 5.37
CA ILE A 128 4.95 0.84 5.45
C ILE A 128 3.83 0.13 4.67
N HIS A 129 4.19 -0.83 3.82
CA HIS A 129 3.23 -1.67 3.09
C HIS A 129 3.39 -3.14 3.51
N TYR A 130 2.36 -3.70 4.14
CA TYR A 130 2.33 -5.06 4.68
C TYR A 130 2.05 -6.11 3.59
N THR A 131 2.91 -6.18 2.57
CA THR A 131 2.80 -7.06 1.41
C THR A 131 3.01 -8.55 1.70
N MET A 132 3.54 -8.90 2.87
CA MET A 132 3.86 -10.29 3.23
C MET A 132 2.60 -11.05 3.66
N GLY A 133 2.10 -11.91 2.77
CA GLY A 133 1.06 -12.89 3.07
C GLY A 133 1.67 -14.22 3.53
N PRO A 134 1.06 -14.95 4.47
CA PRO A 134 -0.22 -14.71 5.16
C PRO A 134 -0.07 -13.92 6.48
N THR A 135 0.86 -12.96 6.58
CA THR A 135 1.27 -12.33 7.84
C THR A 135 0.75 -10.90 8.01
N LYS A 136 -0.49 -10.66 7.57
CA LYS A 136 -1.13 -9.33 7.64
C LYS A 136 -1.20 -8.83 9.10
N PRO A 137 -1.15 -7.51 9.32
CA PRO A 137 -0.92 -6.96 10.65
C PRO A 137 -2.13 -7.00 11.60
N TRP A 138 -3.33 -7.31 11.09
CA TRP A 138 -4.50 -7.61 11.92
C TRP A 138 -4.54 -9.07 12.43
N ILE A 139 -3.61 -9.92 11.99
CA ILE A 139 -3.55 -11.32 12.40
C ILE A 139 -2.70 -11.43 13.68
N TRP A 140 -3.36 -11.56 14.83
CA TRP A 140 -2.72 -11.47 16.16
C TRP A 140 -1.56 -12.45 16.39
N TRP A 141 -1.62 -13.68 15.86
CA TRP A 141 -0.57 -14.69 16.10
C TRP A 141 0.77 -14.33 15.44
N THR A 142 0.77 -13.35 14.54
CA THR A 142 1.97 -12.90 13.84
C THR A 142 2.81 -11.90 14.67
N TYR A 143 2.23 -11.36 15.76
CA TYR A 143 2.82 -10.27 16.54
C TYR A 143 4.13 -10.64 17.24
N PRO A 144 4.31 -11.86 17.77
CA PRO A 144 5.60 -12.27 18.31
C PRO A 144 6.72 -12.37 17.27
N MET A 145 6.37 -12.51 15.98
CA MET A 145 7.33 -12.71 14.89
C MET A 145 7.72 -11.41 14.18
N PHE A 146 6.82 -10.41 14.16
CA PHE A 146 6.96 -9.21 13.35
C PHE A 146 6.73 -7.96 14.19
N ASP A 147 7.83 -7.25 14.51
CA ASP A 147 7.81 -6.00 15.29
C ASP A 147 6.93 -4.92 14.63
N LEU A 148 6.95 -4.83 13.29
CA LEU A 148 6.09 -3.89 12.56
C LEU A 148 4.59 -4.16 12.74
N ASN A 149 4.15 -5.37 13.11
CA ASN A 149 2.73 -5.61 13.36
C ASN A 149 2.27 -4.95 14.67
N TRP A 150 3.18 -4.71 15.62
CA TRP A 150 2.90 -3.90 16.81
C TRP A 150 2.75 -2.40 16.51
N GLU A 151 3.43 -1.88 15.48
CA GLU A 151 3.21 -0.50 15.01
C GLU A 151 1.78 -0.33 14.50
N TRP A 152 1.30 -1.27 13.67
CA TRP A 152 -0.08 -1.29 13.21
C TRP A 152 -1.09 -1.34 14.36
N TYR A 153 -0.87 -2.27 15.30
CA TYR A 153 -1.76 -2.43 16.44
C TYR A 153 -1.88 -1.14 17.25
N ARG A 154 -0.76 -0.45 17.51
CA ARG A 154 -0.76 0.82 18.27
C ARG A 154 -1.59 1.89 17.57
N LEU A 155 -1.40 2.08 16.27
CA LEU A 155 -2.17 3.07 15.51
C LEU A 155 -3.65 2.70 15.42
N ARG A 156 -3.98 1.41 15.22
CA ARG A 156 -5.38 0.95 15.23
C ARG A 156 -6.07 1.30 16.55
N VAL A 157 -5.44 0.98 17.70
CA VAL A 157 -6.00 1.28 19.02
C VAL A 157 -6.14 2.78 19.24
N GLU A 158 -5.20 3.58 18.75
CA GLU A 158 -5.28 5.04 18.83
C GLU A 158 -6.47 5.58 18.03
N VAL A 159 -6.68 5.12 16.80
CA VAL A 159 -7.82 5.50 15.95
C VAL A 159 -9.16 5.08 16.59
N GLU A 160 -9.27 3.83 17.05
CA GLU A 160 -10.48 3.34 17.75
C GLU A 160 -10.82 4.19 18.98
N ARG A 161 -9.81 4.64 19.72
CA ARG A 161 -9.98 5.53 20.87
C ARG A 161 -10.48 6.92 20.47
N LEU A 162 -10.01 7.45 19.33
CA LEU A 162 -10.43 8.76 18.82
C LEU A 162 -11.86 8.72 18.26
N ASP A 163 -12.24 7.63 17.60
CA ASP A 163 -13.58 7.43 17.05
C ASP A 163 -14.62 7.07 18.11
N GLY A 164 -14.18 6.72 19.32
CA GLY A 164 -15.05 6.33 20.43
C GLY A 164 -15.66 4.93 20.29
N ASP A 165 -15.20 4.13 19.33
CA ASP A 165 -15.66 2.77 19.08
C ASP A 165 -14.58 1.74 19.43
N SER A 166 -14.42 1.49 20.72
CA SER A 166 -13.55 0.41 21.21
C SER A 166 -14.19 -0.98 21.10
N SER A 167 -15.41 -1.09 20.58
CA SER A 167 -16.22 -2.31 20.66
C SER A 167 -15.88 -3.33 19.58
N GLU A 168 -15.50 -2.87 18.39
CA GLU A 168 -15.15 -3.71 17.24
C GLU A 168 -13.88 -4.54 17.49
N GLY A 169 -12.82 -3.92 18.03
CA GLY A 169 -11.56 -4.62 18.33
C GLY A 169 -11.71 -5.75 19.36
N LEU A 170 -12.52 -5.54 20.39
CA LEU A 170 -12.86 -6.57 21.39
C LEU A 170 -13.67 -7.71 20.77
N ARG A 171 -14.64 -7.39 19.91
CA ARG A 171 -15.45 -8.40 19.21
C ARG A 171 -14.60 -9.32 18.35
N VAL A 172 -13.71 -8.74 17.53
CA VAL A 172 -12.79 -9.50 16.68
C VAL A 172 -11.90 -10.42 17.51
N PHE A 173 -11.34 -9.93 18.63
CA PHE A 173 -10.53 -10.75 19.52
C PHE A 173 -11.32 -11.94 20.11
N PHE A 174 -12.55 -11.71 20.57
CA PHE A 174 -13.40 -12.77 21.11
C PHE A 174 -13.78 -13.80 20.05
N THR A 175 -14.15 -13.37 18.84
CA THR A 175 -14.50 -14.29 17.75
C THR A 175 -13.32 -15.15 17.33
N GLU A 176 -12.13 -14.56 17.16
CA GLU A 176 -10.92 -15.30 16.81
C GLU A 176 -10.51 -16.28 17.90
N SER A 177 -10.63 -15.88 19.17
CA SER A 177 -10.33 -16.74 20.33
C SER A 177 -11.30 -17.93 20.40
N LEU A 178 -12.59 -17.72 20.12
CA LEU A 178 -13.59 -18.78 20.07
C LEU A 178 -13.33 -19.77 18.93
N ILE A 179 -12.96 -19.26 17.74
CA ILE A 179 -12.59 -20.10 16.59
C ILE A 179 -11.36 -20.95 16.92
N ALA A 180 -10.32 -20.34 17.50
CA ALA A 180 -9.11 -21.06 17.91
C ALA A 180 -9.40 -22.14 18.96
N LEU A 181 -10.22 -21.84 19.97
CA LEU A 181 -10.64 -22.81 20.98
C LEU A 181 -11.43 -23.97 20.35
N PHE A 182 -12.34 -23.67 19.43
CA PHE A 182 -13.12 -24.67 18.71
C PHE A 182 -12.24 -25.60 17.87
N LEU A 183 -11.27 -25.06 17.13
CA LEU A 183 -10.30 -25.84 16.37
C LEU A 183 -9.42 -26.74 17.27
N LEU A 184 -8.99 -26.24 18.43
CA LEU A 184 -8.24 -27.02 19.42
C LEU A 184 -9.07 -28.16 20.02
N LEU A 185 -10.36 -27.94 20.26
CA LEU A 185 -11.27 -28.97 20.74
C LEU A 185 -11.51 -30.04 19.68
N LEU A 186 -11.71 -29.66 18.41
CA LEU A 186 -11.83 -30.61 17.30
C LEU A 186 -10.55 -31.44 17.10
N TYR A 187 -9.38 -30.82 17.23
CA TYR A 187 -8.09 -31.51 17.12
C TYR A 187 -7.86 -32.56 18.22
N LYS A 188 -8.43 -32.36 19.42
CA LYS A 188 -8.33 -33.33 20.51
C LYS A 188 -9.31 -34.51 20.43
N VAL A 189 -10.28 -34.46 19.52
CA VAL A 189 -11.34 -35.46 19.40
C VAL A 189 -11.15 -36.40 18.19
N GLY A 190 -10.18 -36.12 17.31
CA GLY A 190 -9.73 -37.02 16.23
C GLY A 190 -8.43 -37.72 16.57
#